data_AF-A0A0F9BLE0-F1
#
_entry.id   AF-A0A0F9BLE0-F1
#
_cell.length_a   1.000
_cell.length_b   1.000
_cell.length_c   1.000
_cell.angle_alpha   90.00
_cell.angle_beta   90.00
_cell.angle_gamma   90.00
#
_symmetry.space_group_name_H-M   'P 1'
#
loop_
_entity.id
_entity.type
_entity.pdbx_description
1 polymer ?
#
loop_
_entity_poly.entity_id
_entity_poly.type
_entity_poly.pdbx_seq_one_letter_code
_entity_poly.pdbx_strand_id
1 'polypeptide(L)'
;MKLFTTNYDLCIETAGLRLGVVLIDGFSHSAEQRFNRGHFDHDIVRRAVSSTKADYLDGVFQLHKLHGSVDWRRRSDEVVIRSLDAPGENRKPVLIYPRSSKYQEAFESPYLDMFAALQAALREPDTTLIVSGFGFADDHISAPIWSAIETNLSLRLVLCDRGFVEHQKLFDEDAQEIDLDLNGLSLYQSKIARLVQQGDTRITMLNGRFEDFADALPMISGKTDRQLLHDRLEKLRESDGA
;
A
#
# COMPACT_ATOMS: atom_id res chain seq x y z
N MET A 1 0.37 -10.09 1.87
CA MET A 1 0.19 -8.87 1.04
C MET A 1 1.04 -7.74 1.62
N LYS A 2 1.71 -6.94 0.78
CA LYS A 2 2.49 -5.77 1.19
C LYS A 2 1.88 -4.53 0.54
N LEU A 3 1.58 -3.50 1.33
CA LEU A 3 1.07 -2.21 0.88
C LEU A 3 2.15 -1.17 1.08
N PHE A 4 2.60 -0.52 0.00
CA PHE A 4 3.55 0.58 0.03
C PHE A 4 2.84 1.90 -0.25
N THR A 5 3.12 2.93 0.55
CA THR A 5 2.53 4.26 0.35
C THR A 5 3.53 5.37 0.63
N THR A 6 3.38 6.46 -0.11
CA THR A 6 4.04 7.76 0.13
C THR A 6 3.22 8.67 1.04
N ASN A 7 2.00 8.27 1.38
CA ASN A 7 1.11 9.07 2.22
C ASN A 7 1.58 9.03 3.67
N TYR A 8 1.60 10.20 4.30
CA TYR A 8 1.98 10.38 5.70
C TYR A 8 0.77 10.37 6.65
N ASP A 9 -0.46 10.48 6.14
CA ASP A 9 -1.70 10.43 6.92
C ASP A 9 -2.02 9.03 7.48
N LEU A 10 -3.03 8.94 8.35
CA LEU A 10 -3.43 7.69 9.02
C LEU A 10 -4.66 7.01 8.40
N CYS A 11 -4.98 7.29 7.13
CA CYS A 11 -6.23 6.79 6.53
C CYS A 11 -6.25 5.26 6.46
N ILE A 12 -5.12 4.63 6.09
CA ILE A 12 -5.01 3.17 5.98
C ILE A 12 -5.10 2.51 7.36
N GLU A 13 -4.40 3.06 8.35
CA GLU A 13 -4.47 2.58 9.73
C GLU A 13 -5.86 2.69 10.32
N THR A 14 -6.51 3.83 10.10
CA THR A 14 -7.87 4.07 10.58
C THR A 14 -8.87 3.16 9.89
N ALA A 15 -8.72 2.90 8.59
CA ALA A 15 -9.54 1.95 7.86
C ALA A 15 -9.33 0.52 8.36
N GLY A 16 -8.07 0.11 8.55
CA GLY A 16 -7.72 -1.20 9.11
C GLY A 16 -8.34 -1.43 10.48
N LEU A 17 -8.24 -0.43 11.37
CA LEU A 17 -8.88 -0.45 12.68
C LEU A 17 -10.41 -0.64 12.58
N ARG A 18 -11.07 0.08 11.68
CA ARG A 18 -12.53 -0.02 11.48
C ARG A 18 -12.98 -1.36 10.89
N LEU A 19 -12.13 -1.98 10.07
CA LEU A 19 -12.41 -3.26 9.40
C LEU A 19 -11.97 -4.48 10.21
N GLY A 20 -11.32 -4.29 11.36
CA GLY A 20 -10.78 -5.39 12.18
C GLY A 20 -9.58 -6.09 11.53
N VAL A 21 -8.90 -5.42 10.62
CA VAL A 21 -7.69 -5.88 9.92
C VAL A 21 -6.48 -5.58 10.80
N VAL A 22 -5.49 -6.46 10.80
CA VAL A 22 -4.25 -6.24 11.53
C VAL A 22 -3.12 -5.82 10.60
N LEU A 23 -2.43 -4.75 10.99
CA LEU A 23 -1.34 -4.16 10.23
C LEU A 23 0.00 -4.54 10.85
N ILE A 24 0.92 -4.98 10.01
CA ILE A 24 2.34 -5.17 10.37
C ILE A 24 3.12 -4.05 9.70
N ASP A 25 3.54 -3.06 10.46
CA ASP A 25 4.14 -1.82 9.96
C ASP A 25 5.55 -1.54 10.51
N GLY A 26 6.17 -2.58 11.05
CA GLY A 26 7.51 -2.50 11.63
C GLY A 26 7.52 -1.96 13.07
N PHE A 27 6.37 -1.65 13.67
CA PHE A 27 6.30 -1.30 15.09
C PHE A 27 5.98 -2.52 15.98
N SER A 28 6.50 -2.50 17.21
CA SER A 28 6.20 -3.51 18.20
C SER A 28 4.74 -3.47 18.66
N HIS A 29 4.17 -4.63 18.98
CA HIS A 29 2.85 -4.76 19.58
C HIS A 29 2.90 -4.58 21.11
N SER A 30 3.56 -3.52 21.58
CA SER A 30 3.73 -3.19 23.01
C SER A 30 3.06 -1.86 23.37
N ALA A 31 2.95 -1.58 24.68
CA ALA A 31 2.33 -0.35 25.18
C ALA A 31 2.96 0.93 24.60
N GLU A 32 4.29 0.98 24.55
CA GLU A 32 5.02 1.94 23.70
C GLU A 32 5.47 1.20 22.45
N GLN A 33 4.93 1.60 21.30
CA GLN A 33 5.23 0.97 20.01
C GLN A 33 6.53 1.53 19.46
N ARG A 34 7.54 0.66 19.28
CA ARG A 34 8.89 1.01 18.84
C ARG A 34 9.16 0.39 17.48
N PHE A 35 9.73 1.18 16.57
CA PHE A 35 10.10 0.70 15.25
C PHE A 35 11.30 -0.24 15.33
N ASN A 36 11.20 -1.38 14.64
CA ASN A 36 12.28 -2.27 14.34
C ASN A 36 11.97 -3.00 13.03
N ARG A 37 12.90 -2.97 12.06
CA ARG A 37 12.77 -3.70 10.79
C ARG A 37 12.35 -5.16 10.98
N GLY A 38 12.89 -5.85 11.99
CA GLY A 38 12.59 -7.26 12.26
C GLY A 38 11.13 -7.53 12.62
N HIS A 39 10.34 -6.52 12.98
CA HIS A 39 8.90 -6.69 13.20
C HIS A 39 8.13 -6.96 11.91
N PHE A 40 8.68 -6.64 10.74
CA PHE A 40 8.10 -7.06 9.46
C PHE A 40 8.23 -8.57 9.20
N ASP A 41 9.17 -9.24 9.88
CA ASP A 41 9.36 -10.69 9.78
C ASP A 41 8.41 -11.46 10.71
N HIS A 42 7.66 -10.75 11.55
CA HIS A 42 6.66 -11.35 12.42
C HIS A 42 5.34 -11.55 11.65
N ASP A 43 4.53 -12.48 12.14
CA ASP A 43 3.16 -12.70 11.69
C ASP A 43 2.26 -13.01 12.89
N ILE A 44 0.95 -12.92 12.71
CA ILE A 44 -0.04 -13.13 13.75
C ILE A 44 -0.79 -14.43 13.48
N VAL A 45 -0.77 -15.30 14.48
CA VAL A 45 -1.37 -16.63 14.41
C VAL A 45 -2.38 -16.83 15.53
N ARG A 46 -3.45 -17.53 15.22
CA ARG A 46 -4.38 -18.10 16.18
C ARG A 46 -3.86 -19.46 16.64
N ARG A 47 -3.80 -19.66 17.95
CA ARG A 47 -3.43 -20.94 18.57
C ARG A 47 -4.63 -21.50 19.31
N ALA A 48 -5.05 -22.72 18.96
CA ALA A 48 -6.02 -23.45 19.74
C ALA A 48 -5.32 -24.13 20.92
N VAL A 49 -5.92 -24.08 22.12
CA VAL A 49 -5.34 -24.66 23.36
C VAL A 49 -5.03 -26.16 23.19
N SER A 50 -5.78 -26.86 22.35
CA SER A 50 -5.65 -28.29 22.08
C SER A 50 -4.75 -28.65 20.88
N SER A 51 -4.22 -27.66 20.16
CA SER A 51 -3.45 -27.87 18.93
C SER A 51 -2.05 -27.30 19.04
N THR A 52 -1.06 -28.04 18.54
CA THR A 52 0.30 -27.55 18.36
C THR A 52 0.47 -26.75 17.07
N LYS A 53 -0.54 -26.78 16.17
CA LYS A 53 -0.54 -25.99 14.94
C LYS A 53 -1.04 -24.57 15.20
N ALA A 54 -0.37 -23.63 14.57
CA ALA A 54 -0.71 -22.23 14.57
C ALA A 54 -1.36 -21.90 13.22
N ASP A 55 -2.58 -21.38 13.25
CA ASP A 55 -3.31 -20.98 12.05
C ASP A 55 -3.07 -19.48 11.83
N TYR A 56 -2.64 -19.08 10.64
CA TYR A 56 -2.47 -17.67 10.32
C TYR A 56 -3.80 -16.93 10.43
N LEU A 57 -3.76 -15.71 10.98
CA LEU A 57 -4.95 -14.88 11.07
C LEU A 57 -5.25 -14.27 9.70
N ASP A 58 -6.51 -14.36 9.25
CA ASP A 58 -6.95 -13.68 8.05
C ASP A 58 -6.92 -12.16 8.22
N GLY A 59 -6.77 -11.42 7.12
CA GLY A 59 -6.80 -9.96 7.15
C GLY A 59 -5.56 -9.34 7.81
N VAL A 60 -4.42 -10.05 7.79
CA VAL A 60 -3.11 -9.50 8.17
C VAL A 60 -2.38 -9.04 6.91
N PHE A 61 -1.91 -7.79 6.89
CA PHE A 61 -1.02 -7.32 5.82
C PHE A 61 0.05 -6.36 6.32
N GLN A 62 1.12 -6.26 5.53
CA GLN A 62 2.22 -5.36 5.85
C GLN A 62 1.98 -3.97 5.28
N LEU A 63 2.14 -2.93 6.10
CA LEU A 63 2.04 -1.53 5.69
C LEU A 63 3.42 -0.87 5.75
N HIS A 64 3.90 -0.42 4.60
CA HIS A 64 5.20 0.23 4.43
C HIS A 64 5.00 1.69 4.04
N LYS A 65 5.34 2.62 4.95
CA LYS A 65 5.25 4.06 4.71
C LYS A 65 6.60 4.63 4.31
N LEU A 66 6.80 4.84 3.01
CA LEU A 66 8.07 5.21 2.39
C LEU A 66 8.55 6.61 2.80
N HIS A 67 7.62 7.54 3.03
CA HIS A 67 7.91 8.92 3.43
C HIS A 67 7.65 9.18 4.93
N GLY A 68 7.44 8.13 5.71
CA GLY A 68 7.12 8.24 7.12
C GLY A 68 5.66 8.54 7.40
N SER A 69 5.39 9.02 8.61
CA SER A 69 4.00 9.19 9.09
C SER A 69 3.88 10.35 10.07
N VAL A 70 2.68 10.94 10.12
CA VAL A 70 2.34 12.04 11.04
C VAL A 70 2.39 11.63 12.51
N ASP A 71 2.30 10.34 12.81
CA ASP A 71 2.38 9.76 14.16
C ASP A 71 3.78 9.22 14.51
N TRP A 72 4.78 9.32 13.63
CA TRP A 72 6.12 8.83 13.94
C TRP A 72 6.98 9.91 14.61
N ARG A 73 7.67 9.53 15.69
CA ARG A 73 8.55 10.41 16.45
C ARG A 73 9.88 9.73 16.74
N ARG A 74 11.00 10.43 16.49
CA ARG A 74 12.35 10.00 16.87
C ARG A 74 12.69 10.60 18.22
N ARG A 75 12.97 9.74 19.18
CA ARG A 75 13.42 10.12 20.53
C ARG A 75 14.90 10.49 20.54
N SER A 76 15.36 11.04 21.66
CA SER A 76 16.78 11.35 21.90
C SER A 76 17.71 10.13 21.90
N ASP A 77 17.17 8.92 22.08
CA ASP A 77 17.88 7.64 21.98
C ASP A 77 17.83 7.05 20.56
N GLU A 78 17.47 7.87 19.55
CA GLU A 78 17.32 7.51 18.13
C GLU A 78 16.21 6.49 17.83
N VAL A 79 15.52 5.98 18.86
CA VAL A 79 14.38 5.06 18.69
C VAL A 79 13.20 5.81 18.09
N VAL A 80 12.65 5.25 17.02
CA VAL A 80 11.41 5.74 16.41
C VAL A 80 10.23 5.08 17.11
N ILE A 81 9.28 5.90 17.56
CA ILE A 81 8.06 5.47 18.25
C ILE A 81 6.82 6.03 17.57
N ARG A 82 5.67 5.41 17.81
CA ARG A 82 4.38 6.04 17.51
C ARG A 82 3.94 6.96 18.65
N SER A 83 3.55 8.18 18.31
CA SER A 83 3.01 9.16 19.24
C SER A 83 2.24 10.25 18.47
N LEU A 84 1.00 10.49 18.90
CA LEU A 84 0.15 11.60 18.45
C LEU A 84 0.45 12.90 19.20
N ASP A 85 1.36 12.87 20.17
CA ASP A 85 1.74 14.06 20.93
C ASP A 85 2.40 15.09 20.00
N ALA A 86 2.26 16.36 20.38
CA ALA A 86 2.92 17.45 19.68
C ALA A 86 4.44 17.23 19.65
N PRO A 87 5.12 17.57 18.54
CA PRO A 87 6.58 17.49 18.48
C PRO A 87 7.22 18.32 19.61
N GLY A 88 8.31 17.80 20.17
CA GLY A 88 9.08 18.48 21.21
C GLY A 88 10.57 18.26 21.02
N GLU A 89 11.40 18.91 21.83
CA GLU A 89 12.87 18.81 21.71
C GLU A 89 13.38 17.36 21.76
N ASN A 90 12.74 16.52 22.58
CA ASN A 90 13.09 15.11 22.76
C ASN A 90 12.31 14.15 21.84
N ARG A 91 11.44 14.66 20.96
CA ARG A 91 10.58 13.87 20.06
C ARG A 91 10.42 14.60 18.72
N LYS A 92 11.37 14.37 17.82
CA LYS A 92 11.40 14.98 16.49
C LYS A 92 10.47 14.23 15.52
N PRO A 93 9.78 14.90 14.59
CA PRO A 93 8.94 14.23 13.61
C PRO A 93 9.80 13.37 12.66
N VAL A 94 9.29 12.19 12.30
CA VAL A 94 9.90 11.29 11.31
C VAL A 94 8.99 11.23 10.10
N LEU A 95 9.15 12.24 9.23
CA LEU A 95 8.49 12.29 7.94
C LEU A 95 9.36 13.02 6.91
N ILE A 96 9.34 12.57 5.67
CA ILE A 96 10.02 13.20 4.53
C ILE A 96 9.01 14.05 3.78
N TYR A 97 9.25 15.36 3.72
CA TYR A 97 8.48 16.23 2.85
C TYR A 97 8.97 16.07 1.40
N PRO A 98 8.09 16.18 0.40
CA PRO A 98 8.43 16.15 -1.03
C PRO A 98 9.18 17.43 -1.45
N ARG A 99 10.37 17.64 -0.87
CA ARG A 99 11.33 18.68 -1.27
C ARG A 99 12.67 18.04 -1.58
N SER A 100 13.22 18.37 -2.74
CA SER A 100 14.47 17.85 -3.29
C SER A 100 15.72 18.04 -2.43
N SER A 101 15.66 18.85 -1.37
CA SER A 101 16.80 19.10 -0.48
C SER A 101 16.91 18.14 0.70
N LYS A 102 15.93 17.24 0.92
CA LYS A 102 15.87 16.34 2.10
C LYS A 102 16.26 14.89 1.81
N TYR A 103 16.84 14.60 0.64
CA TYR A 103 17.24 13.25 0.22
C TYR A 103 18.17 12.53 1.21
N GLN A 104 18.99 13.27 1.97
CA GLN A 104 19.86 12.66 2.97
C GLN A 104 19.07 11.92 4.07
N GLU A 105 17.87 12.41 4.42
CA GLU A 105 17.01 11.80 5.44
C GLU A 105 16.45 10.43 4.98
N ALA A 106 16.36 10.18 3.67
CA ALA A 106 15.88 8.91 3.12
C ALA A 106 16.86 7.74 3.33
N PHE A 107 18.13 8.02 3.67
CA PHE A 107 19.15 7.01 3.97
C PHE A 107 19.18 6.60 5.45
N GLU A 108 18.31 7.16 6.28
CA GLU A 108 18.18 6.79 7.69
C GLU A 108 17.04 5.77 7.91
N SER A 109 17.15 5.01 8.99
CA SER A 109 16.02 4.22 9.49
C SER A 109 14.92 5.18 10.02
N PRO A 110 13.64 4.95 9.71
CA PRO A 110 13.04 3.74 9.14
C PRO A 110 12.95 3.72 7.60
N TYR A 111 13.24 4.83 6.91
CA TYR A 111 12.99 4.97 5.47
C TYR A 111 13.81 4.00 4.63
N LEU A 112 15.10 3.87 4.94
CA LEU A 112 15.99 2.94 4.26
C LEU A 112 15.45 1.50 4.31
N ASP A 113 14.86 1.11 5.46
CA ASP A 113 14.28 -0.21 5.65
C ASP A 113 13.03 -0.41 4.76
N MET A 114 12.16 0.60 4.68
CA MET A 114 10.95 0.59 3.85
C MET A 114 11.30 0.54 2.36
N PHE A 115 12.29 1.32 1.92
CA PHE A 115 12.77 1.29 0.54
C PHE A 115 13.43 -0.05 0.19
N ALA A 116 14.22 -0.60 1.10
CA ALA A 116 14.80 -1.92 0.92
C ALA A 116 13.70 -3.01 0.81
N ALA A 117 12.63 -2.90 1.58
CA ALA A 117 11.48 -3.81 1.50
C ALA A 117 10.74 -3.69 0.16
N LEU A 118 10.55 -2.48 -0.36
CA LEU A 118 9.98 -2.25 -1.70
C LEU A 118 10.83 -2.89 -2.79
N GLN A 119 12.14 -2.61 -2.80
CA GLN A 119 13.05 -3.17 -3.81
C GLN A 119 13.14 -4.70 -3.72
N ALA A 120 13.08 -5.27 -2.51
CA ALA A 120 13.04 -6.71 -2.34
C ALA A 120 11.76 -7.31 -2.92
N ALA A 121 10.60 -6.71 -2.63
CA ALA A 121 9.31 -7.17 -3.17
C ALA A 121 9.26 -7.10 -4.70
N LEU A 122 9.82 -6.05 -5.32
CA LEU A 122 9.87 -5.92 -6.78
C LEU A 122 10.74 -6.98 -7.47
N ARG A 123 11.72 -7.56 -6.76
CA ARG A 123 12.59 -8.63 -7.26
C ARG A 123 12.02 -10.02 -7.06
N GLU A 124 10.96 -10.18 -6.27
CA GLU A 124 10.32 -11.48 -6.06
C GLU A 124 9.71 -11.96 -7.40
N PRO A 125 9.95 -13.23 -7.81
CA PRO A 125 9.29 -13.79 -8.98
C PRO A 125 7.78 -13.91 -8.75
N ASP A 126 7.02 -14.00 -9.85
CA ASP A 126 5.56 -14.17 -9.86
C ASP A 126 4.80 -13.13 -9.01
N THR A 127 5.36 -11.92 -8.93
CA THR A 127 4.77 -10.81 -8.17
C THR A 127 3.82 -10.00 -9.04
N THR A 128 2.69 -9.61 -8.47
CA THR A 128 1.78 -8.62 -9.08
C THR A 128 1.90 -7.30 -8.33
N LEU A 129 2.38 -6.27 -9.02
CA LEU A 129 2.42 -4.90 -8.53
C LEU A 129 1.14 -4.19 -8.96
N ILE A 130 0.37 -3.72 -7.99
CA ILE A 130 -0.80 -2.87 -8.22
C ILE A 130 -0.43 -1.45 -7.81
N VAL A 131 -0.57 -0.51 -8.75
CA VAL A 131 -0.31 0.91 -8.53
C VAL A 131 -1.59 1.68 -8.73
N SER A 132 -2.01 2.44 -7.72
CA SER A 132 -3.16 3.34 -7.82
C SER A 132 -2.84 4.70 -7.21
N GLY A 133 -3.17 5.78 -7.93
CA GLY A 133 -2.99 7.16 -7.46
C GLY A 133 -1.52 7.60 -7.33
N PHE A 134 -0.60 7.00 -8.09
CA PHE A 134 0.82 7.34 -8.06
C PHE A 134 1.30 7.84 -9.42
N GLY A 135 1.65 9.13 -9.49
CA GLY A 135 2.03 9.80 -10.75
C GLY A 135 3.47 9.55 -11.23
N PHE A 136 4.26 8.73 -10.53
CA PHE A 136 5.67 8.48 -10.83
C PHE A 136 6.56 9.74 -10.90
N ALA A 137 6.24 10.77 -10.10
CA ALA A 137 7.03 11.99 -9.98
C ALA A 137 8.27 11.82 -9.06
N ASP A 138 8.27 10.76 -8.25
CA ASP A 138 9.31 10.45 -7.28
C ASP A 138 10.30 9.46 -7.91
N ASP A 139 11.50 9.91 -8.24
CA ASP A 139 12.52 9.10 -8.94
C ASP A 139 13.04 7.92 -8.09
N HIS A 140 13.19 8.08 -6.77
CA HIS A 140 13.72 7.00 -5.93
C HIS A 140 12.73 5.86 -5.73
N ILE A 141 11.43 6.07 -6.00
CA ILE A 141 10.42 5.01 -6.10
C ILE A 141 10.26 4.53 -7.54
N SER A 142 10.20 5.46 -8.50
CA SER A 142 9.84 5.16 -9.89
C SER A 142 10.96 4.41 -10.62
N ALA A 143 12.22 4.77 -10.38
CA ALA A 143 13.35 4.10 -11.02
C ALA A 143 13.46 2.61 -10.62
N PRO A 144 13.32 2.21 -9.34
CA PRO A 144 13.24 0.79 -8.98
C PRO A 144 12.07 0.04 -9.63
N ILE A 145 10.88 0.65 -9.71
CA ILE A 145 9.73 0.01 -10.39
C ILE A 145 10.05 -0.20 -11.86
N TRP A 146 10.59 0.81 -12.54
CA TRP A 146 11.00 0.70 -13.94
C TRP A 146 12.06 -0.39 -14.16
N SER A 147 13.10 -0.40 -13.33
CA SER A 147 14.14 -1.43 -13.38
C SER A 147 13.58 -2.84 -13.17
N ALA A 148 12.58 -3.00 -12.30
CA ALA A 148 11.91 -4.28 -12.09
C ALA A 148 11.12 -4.72 -13.34
N ILE A 149 10.45 -3.80 -14.05
CA ILE A 149 9.76 -4.11 -15.31
C ILE A 149 10.74 -4.60 -16.39
N GLU A 150 11.92 -3.98 -16.45
CA GLU A 150 12.99 -4.34 -17.40
C GLU A 150 13.62 -5.71 -17.12
N THR A 151 13.74 -6.08 -15.84
CA THR A 151 14.55 -7.24 -15.42
C THR A 151 13.73 -8.44 -14.95
N ASN A 152 12.57 -8.22 -14.32
CA ASN A 152 11.71 -9.28 -13.79
C ASN A 152 10.61 -9.62 -14.81
N LEU A 153 10.86 -10.62 -15.65
CA LEU A 153 9.92 -11.04 -16.69
C LEU A 153 8.61 -11.65 -16.17
N SER A 154 8.59 -12.09 -14.91
CA SER A 154 7.39 -12.63 -14.24
C SER A 154 6.56 -11.57 -13.52
N LEU A 155 7.07 -10.34 -13.40
CA LEU A 155 6.35 -9.23 -12.78
C LEU A 155 5.13 -8.87 -13.62
N ARG A 156 3.96 -8.83 -12.98
CA ARG A 156 2.73 -8.28 -13.55
C ARG A 156 2.48 -6.90 -12.98
N LEU A 157 2.15 -5.93 -13.83
CA LEU A 157 1.84 -4.57 -13.41
C LEU A 157 0.38 -4.27 -13.71
N VAL A 158 -0.37 -3.83 -12.71
CA VAL A 158 -1.70 -3.23 -12.88
C VAL A 158 -1.60 -1.79 -12.46
N LEU A 159 -1.84 -0.87 -13.39
CA LEU A 159 -1.72 0.56 -13.17
C LEU A 159 -3.09 1.23 -13.34
N CYS A 160 -3.58 1.85 -12.28
CA CYS A 160 -4.85 2.58 -12.27
C CYS A 160 -4.64 4.05 -11.87
N ASP A 161 -4.82 4.96 -12.83
CA ASP A 161 -4.73 6.40 -12.61
C ASP A 161 -5.77 7.11 -13.49
N ARG A 162 -6.13 8.35 -13.13
CA ARG A 162 -7.09 9.20 -13.87
C ARG A 162 -6.50 9.80 -15.14
N GLY A 163 -5.18 9.72 -15.30
CA GLY A 163 -4.43 10.36 -16.37
C GLY A 163 -4.34 9.57 -17.68
N PHE A 164 -4.96 8.39 -17.78
CA PHE A 164 -4.79 7.53 -18.96
C PHE A 164 -5.89 7.70 -20.02
N VAL A 165 -7.03 8.31 -19.67
CA VAL A 165 -8.10 8.66 -20.63
C VAL A 165 -8.70 10.02 -20.25
N GLU A 166 -8.89 10.90 -21.23
CA GLU A 166 -9.54 12.20 -21.06
C GLU A 166 -10.96 12.07 -20.48
N HIS A 167 -11.34 12.98 -19.58
CA HIS A 167 -12.63 12.95 -18.87
C HIS A 167 -13.85 12.88 -19.81
N GLN A 168 -13.76 13.44 -21.01
CA GLN A 168 -14.84 13.47 -22.00
C GLN A 168 -15.08 12.10 -22.66
N LYS A 169 -14.07 11.23 -22.73
CA LYS A 169 -14.16 9.91 -23.38
C LYS A 169 -14.65 8.81 -22.43
N LEU A 170 -14.79 9.09 -21.14
CA LEU A 170 -15.31 8.16 -20.13
C LEU A 170 -16.81 7.85 -20.27
N PHE A 171 -17.56 8.66 -21.02
CA PHE A 171 -19.02 8.54 -21.16
C PHE A 171 -19.46 8.07 -22.55
N ASP A 172 -18.52 7.71 -23.42
CA ASP A 172 -18.80 7.26 -24.79
C ASP A 172 -18.71 5.72 -24.85
N GLU A 173 -19.83 5.05 -25.11
CA GLU A 173 -19.94 3.58 -25.04
C GLU A 173 -19.08 2.86 -26.10
N ASP A 174 -18.72 3.56 -27.18
CA ASP A 174 -17.90 3.05 -28.29
C ASP A 174 -16.39 3.34 -28.11
N ALA A 175 -15.98 4.09 -27.09
CA ALA A 175 -14.59 4.48 -26.84
C ALA A 175 -13.86 3.53 -25.86
N GLN A 176 -13.75 2.25 -26.22
CA GLN A 176 -12.88 1.31 -25.49
C GLN A 176 -11.39 1.43 -25.86
N GLU A 177 -11.04 2.28 -26.83
CA GLU A 177 -9.64 2.59 -27.13
C GLU A 177 -9.09 3.58 -26.11
N ILE A 178 -8.04 3.16 -25.40
CA ILE A 178 -7.25 4.04 -24.54
C ILE A 178 -6.49 4.99 -25.47
N ASP A 179 -7.07 6.17 -25.72
CA ASP A 179 -6.37 7.27 -26.38
C ASP A 179 -5.37 7.85 -25.37
N LEU A 180 -4.18 7.24 -25.32
CA LEU A 180 -3.05 7.65 -24.49
C LEU A 180 -2.50 8.96 -25.05
N ASP A 181 -3.19 10.08 -24.81
CA ASP A 181 -2.56 11.37 -24.92
C ASP A 181 -1.44 11.43 -23.87
N LEU A 182 -0.20 11.21 -24.33
CA LEU A 182 0.99 11.20 -23.47
C LEU A 182 1.38 12.60 -22.99
N ASN A 183 0.66 13.65 -23.44
CA ASN A 183 0.93 15.01 -23.03
C ASN A 183 0.57 15.21 -21.55
N GLY A 184 1.59 15.50 -20.74
CA GLY A 184 1.43 15.73 -19.29
C GLY A 184 1.70 14.50 -18.41
N LEU A 185 1.96 13.32 -18.99
CA LEU A 185 2.42 12.16 -18.24
C LEU A 185 3.87 12.33 -17.79
N SER A 186 4.21 11.71 -16.65
CA SER A 186 5.60 11.63 -16.23
C SER A 186 6.42 10.76 -17.19
N LEU A 187 7.75 10.88 -17.11
CA LEU A 187 8.68 10.12 -17.94
C LEU A 187 8.43 8.61 -17.86
N TYR A 188 8.19 8.08 -16.66
CA TYR A 188 7.97 6.64 -16.45
C TYR A 188 6.60 6.19 -16.95
N GLN A 189 5.53 6.96 -16.71
CA GLN A 189 4.20 6.66 -17.23
C GLN A 189 4.22 6.56 -18.77
N SER A 190 4.91 7.50 -19.43
CA SER A 190 5.08 7.48 -20.88
C SER A 190 5.84 6.24 -21.39
N LYS A 191 6.87 5.81 -20.65
CA LYS A 191 7.63 4.60 -20.99
C LYS A 191 6.79 3.33 -20.81
N ILE A 192 6.03 3.22 -19.71
CA ILE A 192 5.15 2.09 -19.42
C ILE A 192 4.05 1.99 -20.49
N ALA A 193 3.43 3.11 -20.86
CA ALA A 193 2.43 3.17 -21.92
C ALA A 193 2.96 2.66 -23.27
N ARG A 194 4.21 3.00 -23.63
CA ARG A 194 4.84 2.50 -24.86
C ARG A 194 5.04 0.98 -24.85
N LEU A 195 5.35 0.37 -23.70
CA LEU A 195 5.47 -1.09 -23.60
C LEU A 195 4.13 -1.78 -23.86
N VAL A 196 3.04 -1.23 -23.31
CA VAL A 196 1.68 -1.72 -23.57
C VAL A 196 1.34 -1.62 -25.06
N GLN A 197 1.66 -0.50 -25.71
CA GLN A 197 1.46 -0.32 -27.16
C GLN A 197 2.28 -1.30 -28.01
N GLN A 198 3.45 -1.73 -27.53
CA GLN A 198 4.27 -2.75 -28.18
C GLN A 198 3.77 -4.18 -27.91
N GLY A 199 2.69 -4.36 -27.16
CA GLY A 199 2.04 -5.64 -26.91
C GLY A 199 2.57 -6.38 -25.67
N ASP A 200 3.17 -5.68 -24.71
CA ASP A 200 3.57 -6.31 -23.44
C ASP A 200 2.35 -6.67 -22.59
N THR A 201 1.99 -7.95 -22.58
CA THR A 201 0.80 -8.48 -21.89
C THR A 201 0.94 -8.54 -20.37
N ARG A 202 2.14 -8.27 -19.83
CA ARG A 202 2.38 -8.24 -18.37
C ARG A 202 1.84 -6.98 -17.72
N ILE A 203 1.59 -5.94 -18.51
CA ILE A 203 1.20 -4.62 -18.04
C ILE A 203 -0.26 -4.37 -18.43
N THR A 204 -1.10 -4.15 -17.42
CA THR A 204 -2.48 -3.73 -17.58
C THR A 204 -2.61 -2.28 -17.12
N MET A 205 -3.10 -1.41 -18.01
CA MET A 205 -3.39 -0.02 -17.69
C MET A 205 -4.90 0.20 -17.68
N LEU A 206 -5.39 0.81 -16.61
CA LEU A 206 -6.80 1.11 -16.39
C LEU A 206 -6.94 2.61 -16.10
N ASN A 207 -7.91 3.27 -16.74
CA ASN A 207 -8.28 4.61 -16.33
C ASN A 207 -9.35 4.53 -15.25
N GLY A 208 -9.15 5.26 -14.14
CA GLY A 208 -10.11 5.24 -13.05
C GLY A 208 -9.66 6.06 -11.86
N ARG A 209 -10.62 6.46 -11.02
CA ARG A 209 -10.31 7.02 -9.71
C ARG A 209 -9.99 5.89 -8.75
N PHE A 210 -9.33 6.22 -7.64
CA PHE A 210 -9.09 5.27 -6.57
C PHE A 210 -10.40 4.65 -6.04
N GLU A 211 -11.49 5.42 -5.99
CA GLU A 211 -12.82 4.90 -5.60
C GLU A 211 -13.34 3.83 -6.57
N ASP A 212 -13.25 4.09 -7.88
CA ASP A 212 -13.71 3.14 -8.91
C ASP A 212 -12.89 1.84 -8.83
N PHE A 213 -11.58 1.97 -8.57
CA PHE A 213 -10.69 0.83 -8.35
C PHE A 213 -11.03 0.06 -7.07
N ALA A 214 -11.33 0.76 -5.97
CA ALA A 214 -11.70 0.15 -4.70
C ALA A 214 -13.03 -0.62 -4.81
N ASP A 215 -14.00 -0.09 -5.56
CA ASP A 215 -15.31 -0.74 -5.78
C ASP A 215 -15.20 -1.97 -6.69
N ALA A 216 -14.24 -1.98 -7.62
CA ALA A 216 -13.97 -3.12 -8.49
C ALA A 216 -13.27 -4.28 -7.75
N LEU A 217 -12.62 -4.01 -6.62
CA LEU A 217 -11.94 -5.03 -5.83
C LEU A 217 -12.92 -5.78 -4.91
N PRO A 218 -12.77 -7.11 -4.77
CA PRO A 218 -13.59 -7.87 -3.83
C PRO A 218 -13.35 -7.38 -2.39
N MET A 219 -14.43 -7.16 -1.65
CA MET A 219 -14.36 -6.70 -0.26
C MET A 219 -13.61 -7.70 0.63
N ILE A 220 -12.43 -7.28 1.10
CA ILE A 220 -11.69 -8.02 2.13
C ILE A 220 -12.35 -7.72 3.47
N SER A 221 -12.99 -8.73 4.06
CA SER A 221 -13.53 -8.63 5.43
C SER A 221 -12.56 -9.30 6.40
N GLY A 222 -12.05 -8.55 7.38
CA GLY A 222 -11.32 -9.13 8.53
C GLY A 222 -12.23 -9.81 9.55
N LYS A 223 -13.52 -10.00 9.22
CA LYS A 223 -14.49 -10.62 10.12
C LYS A 223 -14.19 -12.10 10.26
N THR A 224 -14.08 -12.55 11.50
CA THR A 224 -14.04 -13.98 11.82
C THR A 224 -15.30 -14.70 11.32
N ASP A 225 -15.22 -16.00 11.06
CA ASP A 225 -16.40 -16.83 10.71
C ASP A 225 -17.57 -16.63 11.67
N ARG A 226 -17.28 -16.41 12.96
CA ARG A 226 -18.27 -16.14 14.00
C ARG A 226 -18.96 -14.78 13.80
N GLN A 227 -18.23 -13.74 13.41
CA GLN A 227 -18.80 -12.43 13.10
C GLN A 227 -19.58 -12.45 11.80
N LEU A 228 -19.09 -13.18 10.77
CA LEU A 228 -19.84 -13.41 9.54
C LEU A 228 -21.14 -14.16 9.81
N LEU A 229 -21.12 -15.18 10.68
CA LEU A 229 -22.32 -15.89 11.10
C LEU A 229 -23.26 -14.97 11.88
N HIS A 230 -22.75 -14.18 12.82
CA HIS A 230 -23.54 -13.21 13.58
C HIS A 230 -24.25 -12.21 12.67
N ASP A 231 -23.54 -11.62 11.72
CA ASP A 231 -24.12 -10.66 10.76
C ASP A 231 -25.15 -11.31 9.84
N ARG A 232 -24.93 -12.56 9.42
CA ARG A 232 -25.90 -13.33 8.65
C ARG A 232 -27.16 -13.61 9.47
N LEU A 233 -27.01 -13.93 10.76
CA LEU A 233 -28.13 -14.19 11.67
C LEU A 233 -28.91 -12.89 11.99
N GLU A 234 -28.24 -11.76 12.16
CA GLU A 234 -28.90 -10.46 12.34
C GLU A 234 -29.70 -10.07 11.08
N LYS A 235 -29.12 -10.23 9.89
CA LYS A 235 -29.85 -9.99 8.62
C LYS A 235 -31.06 -10.89 8.44
N LEU A 236 -30.98 -12.16 8.86
CA LEU A 236 -32.12 -13.09 8.87
C LEU A 236 -33.23 -12.64 9.82
N ARG A 237 -32.87 -12.12 11.00
CA ARG A 237 -33.85 -11.61 11.98
C ARG A 237 -34.52 -10.33 11.51
N GLU A 238 -33.81 -9.48 10.77
CA GLU A 238 -34.37 -8.29 10.14
C GLU A 238 -35.28 -8.64 8.96
N SER A 239 -34.98 -9.70 8.19
CA SER A 239 -35.82 -10.15 7.08
C SER A 239 -37.07 -10.92 7.52
N ASP A 240 -36.99 -11.67 8.63
CA ASP A 240 -38.12 -12.43 9.19
C ASP A 240 -39.06 -11.55 10.03
N GLY A 241 -38.67 -10.30 10.31
CA GLY A 241 -39.44 -9.32 11.07
C GLY A 241 -40.23 -8.31 10.22
N ALA A 242 -40.25 -8.45 8.89
CA ALA A 242 -40.97 -7.60 7.92
C ALA A 242 -42.22 -8.30 7.34
#